data_AF-A0ABD0NEL8-F1
#
_entry.id   AF-A0ABD0NEL8-F1
#
_cell.length_a   1.000
_cell.length_b   1.000
_cell.length_c   1.000
_cell.angle_alpha   90.00
_cell.angle_beta   90.00
_cell.angle_gamma   90.00
#
_symmetry.space_group_name_H-M   'P 1'
#
loop_
_entity.id
_entity.type
_entity.pdbx_description
1 polymer ?
#
loop_
_entity_poly.entity_id
_entity_poly.type
_entity_poly.pdbx_seq_one_letter_code
_entity_poly.pdbx_strand_id
1 'polypeptide(L)' 'METNGTQILDFIYREESLCWLSLAQDTGQLWCARMTKLKGFSEKHQIRIGQNLQ' A
#
# COMPACT_ATOMS: atom_id res chain seq x y z
N MET A 1 2.42 12.73 1.82
CA MET A 1 1.55 11.56 1.66
C MET A 1 0.17 12.11 1.41
N GLU A 2 -0.36 11.99 0.20
CA GLU A 2 -1.75 12.42 -0.07
C GLU A 2 -2.68 11.44 0.65
N THR A 3 -3.43 11.93 1.63
CA THR A 3 -4.27 11.13 2.54
C THR A 3 -5.74 11.12 2.12
N ASN A 4 -6.06 11.66 0.95
CA ASN A 4 -7.43 11.72 0.44
C ASN A 4 -7.91 10.31 0.10
N GLY A 5 -8.57 9.65 1.06
CA GLY A 5 -9.20 8.35 0.86
C GLY A 5 -8.42 7.13 1.34
N THR A 6 -7.36 7.28 2.15
CA THR A 6 -6.72 6.12 2.81
C THR A 6 -7.64 5.59 3.90
N GLN A 7 -8.07 4.33 3.80
CA GLN A 7 -9.01 3.75 4.76
C GLN A 7 -8.36 2.71 5.68
N ILE A 8 -7.29 2.05 5.23
CA ILE A 8 -6.60 0.99 5.98
C ILE A 8 -5.10 1.07 5.68
N LEU A 9 -4.28 0.89 6.71
CA LEU A 9 -2.82 0.94 6.66
C LEU A 9 -2.24 -0.17 7.54
N ASP A 10 -1.23 -0.88 7.03
CA ASP A 10 -0.51 -1.93 7.75
C ASP A 10 1.00 -1.87 7.48
N PHE A 11 1.80 -2.24 8.48
CA PHE A 11 3.26 -2.29 8.39
C PHE A 11 3.78 -3.71 8.57
N ILE A 12 4.36 -4.25 7.49
CA ILE A 12 4.98 -5.58 7.46
C ILE A 12 6.43 -5.46 7.92
N TYR A 13 6.64 -5.58 9.24
CA TYR A 13 7.95 -5.31 9.88
C TYR A 13 9.11 -6.13 9.31
N ARG A 14 8.86 -7.42 9.02
CA ARG A 14 9.88 -8.32 8.45
C ARG A 14 10.35 -7.87 7.08
N GLU A 15 9.47 -7.25 6.30
CA GLU A 15 9.73 -6.82 4.93
C GLU A 15 10.09 -5.34 4.84
N GLU A 16 10.07 -4.65 5.99
CA GLU A 16 10.14 -3.21 6.09
C GLU A 16 9.18 -2.55 5.09
N SER A 17 7.94 -3.00 4.99
CA SER A 17 6.97 -2.54 3.98
C SER A 17 5.77 -1.87 4.63
N LEU A 18 5.41 -0.69 4.15
CA LEU A 18 4.14 -0.04 4.45
C LEU A 18 3.16 -0.31 3.30
N CYS A 19 2.01 -0.89 3.61
CA CYS A 19 0.94 -1.07 2.65
C CYS A 19 -0.30 -0.29 3.08
N TRP A 20 -1.04 0.24 2.11
CA TRP A 20 -2.27 0.97 2.37
C TRP A 20 -3.28 0.78 1.25
N LEU A 21 -4.55 0.80 1.64
CA LEU A 21 -5.69 0.76 0.72
C LEU A 21 -6.19 2.18 0.48
N SER A 22 -6.14 2.62 -0.77
CA SER A 22 -6.74 3.87 -1.22
C SER A 22 -8.10 3.60 -1.84
N LEU A 23 -9.16 4.16 -1.26
CA LEU A 23 -10.52 4.13 -1.81
C LEU A 23 -10.89 5.42 -2.55
N ALA A 24 -9.90 6.22 -2.94
CA ALA A 24 -10.11 7.46 -3.69
C ALA A 24 -10.68 7.23 -5.11
N GLN A 25 -10.74 5.98 -5.56
CA GLN A 25 -11.27 5.57 -6.86
C GLN A 25 -12.28 4.44 -6.65
N ASP A 26 -13.32 4.38 -7.50
CA ASP A 26 -14.43 3.41 -7.45
C ASP A 26 -13.97 1.95 -7.34
N THR A 27 -12.75 1.67 -7.78
CA THR A 27 -12.01 0.43 -7.53
C THR A 27 -10.93 0.71 -6.48
N GLY A 28 -11.10 0.21 -5.26
CA GLY A 28 -10.07 0.32 -4.22
C GLY A 28 -8.71 -0.20 -4.71
N GLN A 29 -7.64 0.56 -4.49
CA GLN A 29 -6.29 0.21 -4.92
C GLN A 29 -5.38 -0.06 -3.72
N LEU A 30 -4.74 -1.23 -3.73
CA LEU A 30 -3.72 -1.58 -2.76
C LEU A 30 -2.35 -1.09 -3.24
N TRP A 31 -1.68 -0.32 -2.39
CA TRP A 31 -0.35 0.22 -2.61
C TRP A 31 0.59 -0.27 -1.52
N CYS A 32 1.86 -0.48 -1.87
CA CYS A 32 2.91 -0.74 -0.90
C CYS A 32 4.16 0.09 -1.23
N ALA A 33 4.96 0.40 -0.20
CA ALA A 33 6.27 1.04 -0.33
C ALA A 33 7.19 0.49 0.76
N ARG A 34 8.47 0.25 0.43
CA ARG A 34 9.46 -0.13 1.44
C ARG A 34 9.87 1.08 2.27
N MET A 35 10.09 0.87 3.56
CA MET A 35 10.63 1.82 4.52
C MET A 35 11.93 1.28 5.10
N THR A 36 13.00 1.33 4.32
CA THR A 36 14.30 0.80 4.78
C THR A 36 14.80 1.56 6.00
N LYS A 37 15.01 0.83 7.11
CA LYS A 37 15.48 1.39 8.39
C LYS A 37 14.66 2.58 8.89
N LEU A 38 13.37 2.64 8.54
CA LEU A 38 12.46 3.74 8.90
C LEU A 38 12.91 5.14 8.40
N LYS A 39 13.83 5.21 7.41
CA LYS A 39 14.42 6.49 6.96
C LYS A 39 13.65 7.19 5.85
N GLY A 40 12.63 6.54 5.28
CA GLY A 40 11.80 7.10 4.22
C GLY A 40 11.17 6.03 3.36
N PHE A 41 10.15 6.42 2.60
CA PHE A 41 9.48 5.52 1.66
C PHE A 41 10.27 5.40 0.37
N SER A 42 10.44 4.16 -0.11
CA SER A 42 10.82 3.88 -1.49
C SER A 42 9.71 4.34 -2.44
N GLU A 43 9.96 4.21 -3.73
CA GLU A 43 8.90 4.34 -4.73
C GLU A 43 7.74 3.40 -4.39
N LYS A 44 6.52 3.96 -4.46
CA LYS A 44 5.27 3.23 -4.23
C LYS A 44 4.97 2.32 -5.42
N HIS A 45 4.51 1.12 -5.16
CA HIS A 45 4.08 0.18 -6.19
C HIS A 45 2.64 -0.25 -5.94
N GLN A 46 1.87 -0.33 -7.03
CA GLN A 46 0.49 -0.80 -6.99
C GLN A 46 0.48 -2.34 -7.02
N ILE A 47 -0.22 -2.94 -6.06
CA ILE A 47 -0.46 -4.39 -6.05
C ILE A 47 -1.66 -4.68 -6.94
N ARG A 48 -1.44 -5.42 -8.02
CA ARG A 48 -2.51 -5.91 -8.89
C ARG A 48 -3.03 -7.22 -8.33
N ILE A 49 -4.19 -7.17 -7.68
CA ILE A 49 -4.89 -8.37 -7.22
C ILE A 49 -5.60 -8.98 -8.43
N GLY A 50 -5.07 -10.09 -8.96
CA GLY A 50 -5.78 -10.85 -9.99
C GLY A 50 -7.02 -11.49 -9.38
N GLN A 51 -8.18 -11.32 -10.04
CA GLN A 51 -9.45 -11.92 -9.60
C GLN A 51 -9.53 -13.44 -9.88
N ASN A 52 -8.51 -14.21 -9.51
CA ASN A 52 -8.58 -15.67 -9.49
C ASN A 52 -8.92 -16.14 -8.07
N LEU A 53 -10.14 -15.84 -7.64
CA LEU A 53 -10.79 -16.54 -6.54
C LEU A 53 -11.76 -17.53 -7.19
N GLN A 54 -11.25 -18.71 -7.51
CA GLN A 54 -12.05 -19.86 -7.91
C GLN A 54 -12.44 -20.67 -6.69
#